data_AF-A0A9X2KCK3-F1
#
_entry.id   AF-A0A9X2KCK3-F1
#
_cell.length_a   1.000
_cell.length_b   1.000
_cell.length_c   1.000
_cell.angle_alpha   90.00
_cell.angle_beta   90.00
_cell.angle_gamma   90.00
#
_symmetry.space_group_name_H-M   'P 1'
#
loop_
_entity.id
_entity.type
_entity.pdbx_description
1 polymer ?
#
loop_
_entity_poly.entity_id
_entity_poly.type
_entity_poly.pdbx_seq_one_letter_code
_entity_poly.pdbx_strand_id
1 'polypeptide(L)'
;MRLTTDAELEQSTVVANNLMNRERRLPAYNRELGIDVPALLRRASATGPARWLDLCCGAAYALGEATHLLGRHAEIVGAWRTALPPAAASPPPSARRA
;
A
#
# COMPACT_ATOMS: atom_id res chain seq x y z
N MET A 1 -15.12 7.58 20.62
CA MET A 1 -14.73 6.61 19.57
C MET A 1 -13.77 5.61 20.21
N ARG A 2 -14.03 4.30 20.10
CA ARG A 2 -13.20 3.25 20.72
C ARG A 2 -12.32 2.63 19.63
N LEU A 3 -11.00 2.59 19.85
CA LEU A 3 -10.06 1.98 18.92
C LEU A 3 -10.15 0.45 19.07
N THR A 4 -10.15 -0.26 17.94
CA THR A 4 -10.13 -1.74 17.89
C THR A 4 -8.71 -2.26 18.02
N THR A 5 -8.57 -3.55 18.32
CA THR A 5 -7.25 -4.20 18.40
C THR A 5 -6.62 -4.36 17.01
N ASP A 6 -5.29 -4.52 16.94
CA ASP A 6 -4.58 -4.72 15.67
C ASP A 6 -5.05 -5.99 14.94
N ALA A 7 -5.37 -7.06 15.66
CA ALA A 7 -5.87 -8.30 15.08
C ALA A 7 -7.26 -8.13 14.44
N GLU A 8 -8.17 -7.41 15.11
CA GLU A 8 -9.49 -7.07 14.55
C GLU A 8 -9.35 -6.12 13.36
N LEU A 9 -8.38 -5.20 13.42
CA LEU A 9 -8.06 -4.28 12.35
C LEU A 9 -7.54 -5.05 11.11
N GLU A 10 -6.61 -5.98 11.27
CA GLU A 10 -6.07 -6.79 10.16
C GLU A 10 -7.11 -7.60 9.40
N GLN A 11 -8.14 -8.09 10.10
CA GLN A 11 -9.23 -8.88 9.51
C GLN A 11 -10.38 -8.02 8.97
N SER A 12 -10.32 -6.69 9.15
CA SER A 12 -11.36 -5.76 8.73
C SER A 12 -11.26 -5.40 7.25
N THR A 13 -12.40 -5.18 6.63
CA THR A 13 -12.53 -4.63 5.26
C THR A 13 -12.21 -3.13 5.18
N VAL A 14 -11.97 -2.48 6.33
CA VAL A 14 -11.68 -1.05 6.46
C VAL A 14 -10.18 -0.75 6.42
N VAL A 15 -9.33 -1.78 6.57
CA VAL A 15 -7.90 -1.59 6.83
C VAL A 15 -7.09 -1.91 5.61
N ALA A 16 -6.13 -1.03 5.34
CA ALA A 16 -4.98 -1.12 4.43
C ALA A 16 -4.36 -2.52 4.25
N ASN A 17 -5.10 -3.48 3.71
CA ASN A 17 -4.72 -4.87 3.46
C ASN A 17 -4.81 -5.17 1.95
N ASN A 18 -4.09 -6.20 1.48
CA ASN A 18 -3.82 -6.36 0.04
C ASN A 18 -5.15 -6.54 -0.73
N LEU A 19 -6.15 -7.10 -0.05
CA LEU A 19 -7.54 -7.20 -0.47
C LEU A 19 -8.17 -5.81 -0.75
N MET A 20 -7.87 -4.78 0.04
CA MET A 20 -8.30 -3.41 -0.24
C MET A 20 -7.57 -2.76 -1.42
N ASN A 21 -6.28 -3.06 -1.59
CA ASN A 21 -5.55 -2.51 -2.73
C ASN A 21 -5.98 -3.18 -4.06
N ARG A 22 -6.57 -4.38 -4.05
CA ARG A 22 -7.10 -5.07 -5.24
C ARG A 22 -6.11 -5.15 -6.41
N GLU A 23 -4.81 -5.19 -6.10
CA GLU A 23 -3.75 -5.11 -7.12
C GLU A 23 -3.89 -3.89 -8.05
N ARG A 24 -4.25 -2.74 -7.47
CA ARG A 24 -4.59 -1.52 -8.21
C ARG A 24 -3.48 -1.14 -9.18
N ARG A 25 -3.90 -0.95 -10.43
CA ARG A 25 -3.09 -0.42 -11.54
C ARG A 25 -3.26 1.09 -11.61
N LEU A 26 -2.30 1.81 -12.16
CA LEU A 26 -2.31 3.27 -12.22
C LEU A 26 -3.60 3.88 -12.82
N PRO A 27 -4.22 3.31 -13.88
CA PRO A 27 -5.47 3.84 -14.43
C PRO A 27 -6.67 3.79 -13.47
N ALA A 28 -6.64 2.91 -12.47
CA ALA A 28 -7.74 2.76 -11.53
C ALA A 28 -7.90 3.95 -10.59
N TYR A 29 -6.85 4.76 -10.35
CA TYR A 29 -6.98 6.02 -9.61
C TYR A 29 -7.90 7.00 -10.34
N ASN A 30 -7.82 7.08 -11.66
CA ASN A 30 -8.72 7.92 -12.44
C ASN A 30 -10.14 7.33 -12.45
N ARG A 31 -10.25 6.04 -12.72
CA ARG A 31 -11.56 5.36 -12.79
C ARG A 31 -12.34 5.41 -11.48
N GLU A 32 -11.68 5.19 -10.35
CA GLU A 32 -12.33 5.03 -9.05
C GLU A 32 -12.38 6.33 -8.24
N LEU A 33 -11.38 7.19 -8.39
CA LEU A 33 -11.24 8.41 -7.58
C LEU A 33 -11.30 9.69 -8.41
N GLY A 34 -11.33 9.61 -9.75
CA GLY A 34 -11.26 10.78 -10.63
C GLY A 34 -9.89 11.48 -10.63
N ILE A 35 -8.84 10.77 -10.18
CA ILE A 35 -7.50 11.33 -10.03
C ILE A 35 -6.59 10.85 -11.17
N ASP A 36 -6.20 11.77 -12.06
CA ASP A 36 -5.13 11.54 -13.04
C ASP A 36 -3.76 11.76 -12.36
N VAL A 37 -3.25 10.70 -11.75
CA VAL A 37 -1.96 10.70 -11.04
C VAL A 37 -0.80 11.13 -11.96
N PRO A 38 -0.63 10.59 -13.19
CA PRO A 38 0.39 11.09 -14.12
C PRO A 38 0.31 12.59 -14.42
N ALA A 39 -0.89 13.13 -14.65
CA ALA A 39 -1.03 14.56 -14.94
C ALA A 39 -0.64 15.42 -13.72
N LEU A 40 -1.06 15.02 -12.52
CA LEU A 40 -0.68 15.70 -11.27
C LEU A 40 0.82 15.69 -11.05
N LEU A 41 1.48 14.54 -11.22
CA LEU A 41 2.92 14.41 -11.02
C LEU A 41 3.70 15.20 -12.07
N ARG A 42 3.29 15.20 -13.35
CA ARG A 42 3.93 16.05 -14.37
C ARG A 42 3.82 17.52 -14.03
N ARG A 43 2.63 17.99 -13.62
CA ARG A 43 2.43 19.38 -13.21
C ARG A 43 3.30 19.74 -12.00
N ALA A 44 3.37 18.86 -11.00
CA ALA A 44 4.21 19.05 -9.83
C ALA A 44 5.71 19.01 -10.17
N SER A 45 6.09 18.32 -11.25
CA SER A 45 7.50 18.18 -11.65
C SER A 45 8.13 19.42 -12.28
N ALA A 46 7.35 20.49 -12.51
CA ALA A 46 7.80 21.69 -13.21
C ALA A 46 8.93 22.46 -12.49
N THR A 47 9.04 22.31 -11.16
CA THR A 47 10.03 23.00 -10.32
C THR A 47 11.05 22.06 -9.67
N GLY A 48 11.02 20.77 -10.01
CA GLY A 48 11.85 19.72 -9.42
C GLY A 48 11.13 18.36 -9.44
N PRO A 49 11.73 17.26 -8.96
CA PRO A 49 11.06 15.96 -8.95
C PRO A 49 9.75 15.99 -8.13
N ALA A 50 8.65 15.49 -8.71
CA ALA A 50 7.38 15.37 -8.02
C ALA A 50 7.43 14.23 -6.99
N ARG A 51 6.85 14.40 -5.80
CA ARG A 51 6.88 13.37 -4.75
C ARG A 51 5.51 12.72 -4.59
N TRP A 52 5.46 11.39 -4.66
CA TRP A 52 4.24 10.62 -4.45
C TRP A 52 4.45 9.58 -3.34
N LEU A 53 3.60 9.63 -2.32
CA LEU A 53 3.44 8.56 -1.33
C LEU A 53 2.14 7.81 -1.60
N ASP A 54 2.24 6.52 -1.87
CA ASP A 54 1.09 5.63 -2.04
C ASP A 54 0.93 4.74 -0.81
N LEU A 55 -0.10 5.06 -0.02
CA LEU A 55 -0.46 4.29 1.17
C LEU A 55 -1.27 3.09 0.73
N CYS A 56 -0.92 1.91 1.25
CA CYS A 56 -1.56 0.65 0.89
C CYS A 56 -1.26 0.24 -0.56
N CYS A 57 -0.04 0.49 -1.04
CA CYS A 57 0.35 0.25 -2.44
C CYS A 57 0.30 -1.22 -2.91
N GLY A 58 0.03 -2.17 -2.00
CA GLY A 58 0.03 -3.62 -2.20
C GLY A 58 1.26 -4.12 -2.95
N ALA A 59 1.05 -4.83 -4.06
CA ALA A 59 2.11 -5.30 -4.95
C ALA A 59 2.83 -4.19 -5.74
N ALA A 60 2.51 -2.91 -5.50
CA ALA A 60 3.17 -1.74 -6.08
C ALA A 60 3.08 -1.61 -7.61
N TYR A 61 2.09 -2.24 -8.26
CA TYR A 61 1.92 -2.16 -9.72
C TYR A 61 1.76 -0.71 -10.22
N ALA A 62 0.88 0.08 -9.58
CA ALA A 62 0.70 1.48 -9.94
C ALA A 62 1.98 2.32 -9.80
N LEU A 63 2.80 2.04 -8.77
CA LEU A 63 4.08 2.73 -8.55
C LEU A 63 5.10 2.38 -9.63
N GLY A 64 5.19 1.10 -10.01
CA GLY A 64 6.04 0.65 -11.10
C GLY A 64 5.65 1.30 -12.44
N GLU A 65 4.35 1.34 -12.74
CA GLU A 65 3.81 1.99 -13.93
C GLU A 65 4.12 3.50 -13.95
N ALA A 66 3.91 4.20 -12.82
CA ALA A 66 4.22 5.62 -12.73
C ALA A 66 5.72 5.90 -12.85
N THR A 67 6.56 5.05 -12.27
CA THR A 67 8.03 5.14 -12.41
C THR A 67 8.44 4.99 -13.87
N HIS A 68 7.84 4.05 -14.60
CA HIS A 68 8.10 3.86 -16.02
C HIS A 68 7.68 5.09 -16.87
N LEU A 69 6.56 5.72 -16.52
CA LEU A 69 6.04 6.89 -17.25
C LEU A 69 6.78 8.20 -16.93
N LEU A 70 7.29 8.37 -15.71
CA LEU A 70 7.82 9.64 -15.22
C LEU A 70 9.35 9.63 -15.06
N GLY A 71 9.96 8.45 -14.94
CA GLY A 71 11.40 8.31 -14.72
C GLY A 71 11.90 9.17 -13.56
N ARG A 72 12.99 9.91 -13.79
CA ARG A 72 13.61 10.81 -12.79
C ARG A 72 12.78 12.04 -12.42
N HIS A 73 11.65 12.28 -13.10
CA HIS A 73 10.78 13.42 -12.81
C HIS A 73 9.86 13.18 -11.61
N ALA A 74 9.89 11.98 -11.03
CA ALA A 74 9.16 11.66 -9.82
C ALA A 74 10.00 10.84 -8.82
N GLU A 75 9.81 11.15 -7.55
CA GLU A 75 10.22 10.34 -6.41
C GLU A 75 8.97 9.64 -5.86
N ILE A 76 8.96 8.31 -5.90
CA ILE A 76 7.78 7.51 -5.60
C ILE A 76 8.10 6.59 -4.42
N VAL A 77 7.25 6.65 -3.39
CA VAL A 77 7.37 5.86 -2.15
C VAL A 77 6.10 5.05 -1.96
N GLY A 78 6.25 3.74 -1.79
CA GLY A 78 5.16 2.84 -1.42
C GLY A 78 5.22 2.48 0.05
N ALA A 79 4.09 2.57 0.76
CA ALA A 79 3.96 2.08 2.12
C ALA A 79 2.94 0.94 2.18
N TRP A 80 3.40 -0.23 2.64
CA TRP A 80 2.61 -1.44 2.74
C TRP A 80 2.82 -2.14 4.08
N ARG A 81 1.75 -2.63 4.71
CA ARG A 81 1.87 -3.56 5.84
C ARG A 81 1.76 -4.99 5.32
N THR A 82 2.86 -5.74 5.34
CA THR A 82 2.81 -7.19 5.16
C THR A 82 1.90 -7.78 6.23
N ALA A 83 0.92 -8.60 5.84
CA ALA A 83 0.29 -9.48 6.81
C ALA A 83 1.41 -10.37 7.36
N LEU A 84 1.76 -10.20 8.63
CA LEU A 84 2.52 -11.25 9.30
C LEU A 84 1.62 -12.49 9.23
N PRO A 85 2.09 -13.68 8.80
CA PRO A 85 1.34 -14.88 9.13
C PRO A 85 1.13 -14.84 10.65
N PRO A 86 -0.06 -15.21 11.18
CA PRO A 86 -0.23 -15.31 12.62
C PRO A 86 0.94 -16.17 13.09
N ALA A 87 1.80 -15.60 13.96
CA ALA A 87 2.96 -16.31 14.46
C ALA A 87 2.47 -17.69 14.87
N ALA A 88 2.95 -18.75 14.22
CA ALA A 88 2.57 -20.10 14.57
C ALA A 88 2.72 -20.19 16.08
N ALA A 89 1.58 -20.33 16.78
CA ALA A 89 1.54 -20.17 18.22
C ALA A 89 2.63 -21.09 18.78
N SER A 90 3.68 -20.51 19.36
CA SER A 90 4.72 -21.33 19.97
C SER A 90 4.00 -22.21 21.00
N PRO A 91 4.17 -23.54 20.95
CA PRO A 91 3.44 -24.40 21.87
C PRO A 91 3.77 -23.96 23.30
N PRO A 92 2.79 -23.97 24.22
CA PRO A 92 3.01 -23.57 25.59
C PRO A 92 4.20 -24.36 26.16
N PRO A 93 4.99 -23.76 27.06
CA PRO A 93 6.22 -24.37 27.59
C PRO A 93 6.01 -25.75 28.26
N SER A 94 4.77 -26.14 28.54
CA SER A 94 4.38 -27.47 29.01
C SER A 94 4.55 -28.60 27.98
N ALA A 95 4.67 -28.29 26.68
CA ALA A 95 4.83 -29.31 25.63
C ALA A 95 6.30 -29.63 25.28
N ARG A 96 7.28 -29.07 26.01
CA ARG A 96 8.73 -29.35 25.81
C ARG A 96 9.29 -30.50 26.65
N ARG A 97 8.43 -31.27 27.32
CA ARG A 97 8.83 -32.48 28.06
C ARG A 97 7.91 -33.66 27.70
N ALA A 98 8.30 -34.38 26.66
CA ALA A 98 8.10 -35.81 26.49
C ALA A 98 9.24 -36.32 25.60
#